data_AF-A0A917JXT5-F1
#
_entry.id   AF-A0A917JXT5-F1
#
_cell.length_a   1.000
_cell.length_b   1.000
_cell.length_c   1.000
_cell.angle_alpha   90.00
_cell.angle_beta   90.00
_cell.angle_gamma   90.00
#
_symmetry.space_group_name_H-M   'P 1'
#
loop_
_entity.id
_entity.type
_entity.pdbx_description
1 polymer ?
#
loop_
_entity_poly.entity_id
_entity_poly.type
_entity_poly.pdbx_seq_one_letter_code
_entity_poly.pdbx_strand_id
1 'polypeptide(L)' 'MAIQWGVKSKSSEALICYCYGITRGDATNNLEARQFVVEEKKNEGCACKARNPSGKCCLADFPRV' A
#
# COMPACT_ATOMS: atom_id res chain seq x y z
N MET A 1 -0.45 -7.29 33.01
CA MET A 1 -1.29 -6.88 31.86
C MET A 1 -0.75 -5.55 31.34
N ALA A 2 -0.29 -5.47 30.10
CA ALA A 2 0.19 -4.22 29.51
C ALA A 2 -0.84 -3.73 28.49
N ILE A 3 -1.49 -2.60 28.79
CA ILE A 3 -2.33 -1.86 27.87
C ILE A 3 -1.40 -0.94 27.08
N GLN A 4 -1.11 -1.31 25.84
CA GLN A 4 -0.29 -0.50 24.94
C GLN A 4 -1.18 0.54 24.26
N TRP A 5 -1.32 1.70 24.91
CA TRP A 5 -1.99 2.85 24.34
C TRP A 5 -1.08 3.54 23.32
N GLY A 6 -1.46 3.46 22.04
CA GLY A 6 -1.31 4.57 21.11
C GLY A 6 0.10 5.01 20.72
N VAL A 7 1.03 4.09 20.47
CA VAL A 7 2.12 4.44 19.55
C VAL A 7 1.48 4.53 18.16
N LYS A 8 1.58 5.69 17.53
CA LYS A 8 1.23 5.93 16.13
C LYS A 8 2.23 5.15 15.28
N SER A 9 2.14 3.83 15.33
CA SER A 9 2.98 2.93 14.55
C SER A 9 2.67 3.25 13.11
N LYS A 10 3.63 3.86 12.42
CA LYS A 10 3.80 3.64 10.99
C LYS A 10 4.15 2.15 10.82
N SER A 11 3.23 1.27 11.17
CA SER A 11 3.48 -0.17 11.20
C SER A 11 3.76 -0.56 9.76
N SER A 12 4.83 -1.30 9.54
CA SER A 12 5.10 -1.89 8.24
C SER A 12 3.90 -2.70 7.74
N GLU A 13 3.06 -3.20 8.65
CA GLU A 13 1.81 -3.92 8.36
C GLU A 13 0.65 -3.04 7.86
N ALA A 14 0.80 -1.71 7.86
CA ALA A 14 -0.25 -0.81 7.38
C ALA A 14 -0.48 -1.04 5.87
N LEU A 15 -1.70 -1.43 5.50
CA LEU A 15 -2.13 -1.60 4.12
C LEU A 15 -2.09 -0.26 3.37
N ILE A 16 -1.27 -0.20 2.32
CA ILE A 16 -1.22 0.96 1.42
C ILE A 16 -1.92 0.67 0.09
N CYS A 17 -1.96 -0.60 -0.36
CA CYS A 17 -2.67 -0.99 -1.57
C CYS A 17 -3.81 -1.97 -1.32
N TYR A 18 -5.03 -1.46 -1.33
CA TYR A 18 -6.27 -2.22 -1.14
C TYR A 18 -6.65 -3.11 -2.34
N CYS A 19 -6.03 -2.93 -3.51
CA CYS A 19 -6.28 -3.82 -4.66
C CYS A 19 -5.64 -5.19 -4.48
N TYR A 20 -4.41 -5.23 -3.95
CA TYR A 20 -3.57 -6.42 -3.91
C TYR A 20 -3.12 -6.80 -2.50
N GLY A 21 -3.56 -6.06 -1.48
CA GLY A 21 -3.18 -6.33 -0.10
C GLY A 21 -1.75 -5.91 0.27
N ILE A 22 -1.14 -4.99 -0.47
CA ILE A 22 0.27 -4.59 -0.26
C ILE A 22 0.37 -3.69 0.97
N THR A 23 1.25 -4.07 1.89
CA THR A 23 1.56 -3.30 3.09
C THR A 23 2.69 -2.29 2.86
N ARG A 24 2.85 -1.34 3.78
CA ARG A 24 3.95 -0.36 3.75
C ARG A 24 5.32 -1.05 3.81
N GLY A 25 5.41 -2.15 4.55
CA GLY A 25 6.59 -2.99 4.66
C GLY A 25 6.95 -3.63 3.32
N ASP A 26 5.96 -4.23 2.65
CA ASP A 26 6.15 -4.77 1.30
C ASP A 26 6.60 -3.69 0.32
N ALA A 27 5.95 -2.53 0.33
CA ALA A 27 6.30 -1.44 -0.57
C ALA A 27 7.69 -0.82 -0.32
N THR A 28 8.23 -0.97 0.89
CA THR A 28 9.56 -0.49 1.26
C THR A 28 10.65 -1.52 0.99
N ASN A 29 10.37 -2.80 1.24
CA ASN A 29 11.34 -3.89 1.07
C ASN A 29 11.35 -4.48 -0.35
N ASN A 30 10.24 -4.39 -1.09
CA ASN A 30 10.09 -4.97 -2.43
C ASN A 30 9.83 -3.88 -3.48
N LEU A 31 10.87 -3.55 -4.24
CA LEU A 31 10.78 -2.73 -5.46
C LEU A 31 9.85 -3.36 -6.51
N GLU A 32 9.82 -4.68 -6.59
CA GLU A 32 8.96 -5.43 -7.51
C GLU A 32 7.47 -5.21 -7.22
N ALA A 33 7.09 -5.05 -5.94
CA ALA A 33 5.69 -4.76 -5.57
C ALA A 33 5.20 -3.45 -6.22
N ARG A 34 6.08 -2.46 -6.35
CA ARG A 34 5.76 -1.22 -7.06
C ARG A 34 5.58 -1.46 -8.56
N GLN A 35 6.50 -2.21 -9.18
CA GLN A 35 6.44 -2.50 -10.62
C GLN A 35 5.19 -3.31 -10.97
N PHE A 36 4.88 -4.33 -10.19
CA PHE A 36 3.66 -5.12 -10.31
C PHE A 36 2.40 -4.25 -10.32
N VAL A 37 2.27 -3.33 -9.35
CA VAL A 37 1.12 -2.41 -9.29
C VAL A 37 1.10 -1.45 -10.49
N VAL A 38 2.26 -1.00 -10.98
CA VAL A 38 2.34 -0.15 -12.18
C VAL A 38 1.85 -0.90 -13.43
N GLU A 39 2.28 -2.14 -13.61
CA GLU A 39 1.87 -2.98 -14.75
C GLU A 39 0.39 -3.33 -14.68
N GLU A 40 -0.07 -3.80 -13.53
CA GLU A 40 -1.48 -4.10 -13.29
C GLU A 40 -2.38 -2.87 -13.50
N LYS A 41 -1.93 -1.68 -13.08
CA LYS A 41 -2.66 -0.44 -13.34
C LYS A 41 -2.74 -0.12 -14.83
N LYS A 42 -1.68 -0.39 -15.60
CA LYS A 42 -1.69 -0.20 -17.07
C LYS A 42 -2.64 -1.18 -17.74
N ASN A 43 -2.76 -2.40 -17.22
CA ASN A 43 -3.69 -3.43 -17.68
C ASN A 43 -5.11 -3.25 -17.13
N GLU A 44 -5.42 -2.12 -16.47
CA GLU A 44 -6.72 -1.85 -15.83
C GLU A 44 -7.14 -2.88 -14.77
N GLY A 45 -6.21 -3.71 -14.27
CA GLY A 45 -6.46 -4.79 -13.30
C GLY A 45 -6.82 -4.32 -11.89
N CYS A 46 -6.64 -3.02 -11.59
CA CYS A 46 -6.94 -2.45 -10.28
C CYS A 46 -7.81 -1.19 -10.37
N ALA A 47 -9.04 -1.31 -9.85
CA ALA A 47 -9.97 -0.20 -9.65
C ALA A 47 -9.63 0.62 -8.39
N CYS A 48 -8.40 1.14 -8.29
CA CYS A 48 -7.94 1.84 -7.09
C CYS A 48 -8.74 3.10 -6.74
N LYS A 49 -9.43 3.73 -7.71
CA LYS A 49 -10.37 4.84 -7.41
C LYS A 49 -11.61 4.40 -6.62
N ALA A 50 -12.02 3.14 -6.77
CA ALA A 50 -13.18 2.56 -6.08
C ALA A 50 -12.77 1.77 -4.82
N ARG A 51 -11.65 1.04 -4.89
CA ARG A 51 -11.16 0.19 -3.78
C ARG A 51 -10.32 0.93 -2.75
N ASN A 52 -9.59 1.98 -3.14
CA ASN A 52 -8.80 2.74 -2.17
C ASN A 52 -9.70 3.82 -1.55
N PRO A 53 -9.93 3.82 -0.22
CA PRO A 53 -10.75 4.85 0.44
C PRO A 53 -10.23 6.28 0.22
N SER A 54 -8.95 6.45 -0.10
CA SER A 54 -8.39 7.76 -0.46
C SER A 54 -8.76 8.25 -1.87
N GLY A 55 -9.44 7.43 -2.68
CA GLY A 55 -9.83 7.76 -4.07
C GLY A 55 -8.65 7.89 -5.05
N LYS A 56 -7.43 7.55 -4.61
CA LYS A 56 -6.18 7.65 -5.39
C LYS A 56 -5.52 6.28 -5.53
N CYS A 57 -4.66 6.14 -6.54
CA CYS A 57 -3.88 4.91 -6.68
C CYS A 57 -2.87 4.77 -5.52
N CYS A 58 -2.74 3.55 -5.00
CA CYS A 58 -1.83 3.23 -3.91
C CYS A 58 -0.36 3.59 -4.22
N LEU A 59 0.02 3.63 -5.51
CA LEU A 59 1.33 4.10 -6.00
C LEU A 59 1.75 5.48 -5.48
N ALA A 60 0.80 6.33 -5.07
CA ALA A 60 1.12 7.63 -4.49
C ALA A 60 1.74 7.53 -3.08
N ASP A 61 1.46 6.46 -2.34
CA ASP A 61 2.00 6.22 -0.99
C ASP A 61 3.29 5.38 -1.01
N PHE A 62 3.64 4.78 -2.16
CA PHE A 62 4.90 4.04 -2.29
C PHE A 62 6.10 4.97 -2.08
N PRO A 63 7.11 4.54 -1.32
CA PRO A 63 8.33 5.32 -1.15
C PRO A 63 9.03 5.52 -2.50
N ARG A 64 9.44 6.76 -2.77
CA ARG A 64 10.34 7.07 -3.88
C ARG A 64 11.76 6.79 -3.40
N VAL A 65 12.16 5.52 -3.52
CA VAL A 65 13.57 5.14 -3.50
C VAL A 65 14.25 5.57 -4.80
#